data_AF-A0A378LJT4-F1
#
_entry.id   AF-A0A378LJT4-F1
#
_cell.length_a   1.000
_cell.length_b   1.000
_cell.length_c   1.000
_cell.angle_alpha   90.00
_cell.angle_beta   90.00
_cell.angle_gamma   90.00
#
_symmetry.space_group_name_H-M   'P 1'
#
loop_
_entity.id
_entity.type
_entity.pdbx_description
1 polymer ?
#
loop_
_entity_poly.entity_id
_entity_poly.type
_entity_poly.pdbx_seq_one_letter_code
_entity_poly.pdbx_strand_id
1 'polypeptide(L)'
;MTHHSAQFSSWFVTENDRKQIHPYSQQLQQLFSKQQVNLWLEGFVDFLNKNDVMHIELTTIFHDWKVEEQYTVLHYFSNPEFASLVNAIFFYKIHPEKLFVDVIHPEKLVSVQMRLGVLHHYIELIQQQLHRVALQNGLIPDADYLLHDEELPQGIIIEINEKCRQMIQAAVKKLKANVSLSQEKQGAIDYLQDLKRAYKFSFNPNRLIDAVMVLQQNLLPEIVEEQRSTVFQEKMVVLYRQLSTTECLDLYGYFANDDTRYLLYTFFKITQGGTFDWMPSLNREERMAVVEVFDALSCVVEALCIELKNRHLLTETYMYDLAKPNINIGNPNRDAVFRVMKIYKPTNVIPSDVIEQLFQSIEATD
;
A
#
# COMPACT_ATOMS: atom_id res chain seq x y z
N MET A 1 -28.26 65.63 2.97
CA MET A 1 -27.32 64.58 3.43
C MET A 1 -28.11 63.29 3.55
N THR A 2 -27.83 62.40 2.61
CA THR A 2 -28.49 61.12 2.34
C THR A 2 -27.93 60.05 3.29
N HIS A 3 -28.80 59.38 4.04
CA HIS A 3 -28.49 58.05 4.55
C HIS A 3 -29.56 57.08 4.05
N HIS A 4 -29.08 56.20 3.16
CA HIS A 4 -29.84 55.15 2.50
C HIS A 4 -30.37 54.13 3.50
N SER A 5 -31.67 53.86 3.40
CA SER A 5 -32.26 52.58 3.74
C SER A 5 -31.68 51.51 2.81
N ALA A 6 -30.94 50.54 3.34
CA ALA A 6 -30.63 49.32 2.61
C ALA A 6 -31.75 48.30 2.88
N GLN A 7 -32.51 48.02 1.82
CA GLN A 7 -33.53 46.98 1.75
C GLN A 7 -32.89 45.61 2.02
N PHE A 8 -33.46 44.85 2.95
CA PHE A 8 -33.30 43.40 3.00
C PHE A 8 -34.08 42.79 1.82
N SER A 9 -33.45 42.74 0.66
CA SER A 9 -33.95 41.99 -0.49
C SER A 9 -33.59 40.53 -0.33
N SER A 10 -34.63 39.72 -0.13
CA SER A 10 -34.79 38.34 -0.61
C SER A 10 -33.67 37.85 -1.54
N TRP A 11 -32.84 36.94 -1.03
CA TRP A 11 -32.19 35.92 -1.85
C TRP A 11 -32.74 34.57 -1.42
N PHE A 12 -33.99 34.31 -1.81
CA PHE A 12 -34.35 32.96 -2.23
C PHE A 12 -33.34 32.59 -3.32
N VAL A 13 -32.33 31.78 -2.97
CA VAL A 13 -31.61 31.00 -3.96
C VAL A 13 -32.66 30.08 -4.56
N THR A 14 -33.02 30.43 -5.78
CA THR A 14 -33.91 29.66 -6.63
C THR A 14 -33.38 28.22 -6.74
N GLU A 15 -34.30 27.29 -6.92
CA GLU A 15 -34.16 25.84 -7.19
C GLU A 15 -33.30 25.49 -8.43
N ASN A 16 -32.27 26.28 -8.71
CA ASN A 16 -31.45 26.23 -9.93
C ASN A 16 -29.95 26.10 -9.66
N ASP A 17 -29.53 25.80 -8.43
CA ASP A 17 -28.23 25.13 -8.17
C ASP A 17 -28.32 23.68 -8.67
N ARG A 18 -28.44 23.53 -9.99
CA ARG A 18 -28.22 22.27 -10.68
C ARG A 18 -26.76 21.90 -10.42
N LYS A 19 -26.59 20.96 -9.47
CA LYS A 19 -25.38 20.15 -9.26
C LYS A 19 -24.60 20.02 -10.58
N GLN A 20 -23.46 20.67 -10.68
CA GLN A 20 -22.50 20.33 -11.73
C GLN A 20 -22.02 18.92 -11.40
N ILE A 21 -22.63 17.92 -12.03
CA ILE A 21 -22.23 16.52 -11.91
C ILE A 21 -20.74 16.48 -12.29
N HIS A 22 -19.91 16.00 -11.37
CA HIS A 22 -18.47 15.87 -11.61
C HIS A 22 -18.23 15.15 -12.95
N PRO A 23 -17.33 15.63 -13.83
CA PRO A 23 -17.18 15.10 -15.20
C PRO A 23 -16.87 13.59 -15.25
N TYR A 24 -16.28 13.05 -14.18
CA TYR A 24 -15.96 11.63 -14.03
C TYR A 24 -17.11 10.78 -13.48
N SER A 25 -18.13 11.40 -12.88
CA SER A 25 -19.25 10.70 -12.24
C SER A 25 -20.04 9.87 -13.24
N GLN A 26 -20.39 10.45 -14.40
CA GLN A 26 -21.10 9.72 -15.46
C GLN A 26 -20.26 8.60 -16.07
N GLN A 27 -18.95 8.80 -16.23
CA GLN A 27 -18.06 7.77 -16.77
C GLN A 27 -17.96 6.58 -15.81
N LEU A 28 -17.82 6.85 -14.51
CA LEU A 28 -17.73 5.82 -13.48
C LEU A 28 -19.06 5.07 -13.33
N GLN A 29 -20.21 5.76 -13.38
CA GLN A 29 -21.54 5.11 -13.40
C GLN A 29 -21.70 4.20 -14.62
N GLN A 30 -21.25 4.64 -15.80
CA GLN A 30 -21.31 3.84 -17.03
C GLN A 30 -20.43 2.59 -16.98
N LEU A 31 -19.41 2.54 -16.13
CA LEU A 31 -18.65 1.30 -15.93
C LEU A 31 -19.52 0.23 -15.29
N PHE A 32 -20.24 0.59 -14.22
CA PHE A 32 -21.06 -0.35 -13.46
C PHE A 32 -22.43 -0.65 -14.10
N SER A 33 -22.86 0.12 -15.09
CA SER A 33 -24.03 -0.25 -15.90
C SER A 33 -23.76 -1.41 -16.87
N LYS A 34 -22.49 -1.72 -17.13
CA LYS A 34 -22.09 -2.88 -17.94
C LYS A 34 -22.15 -4.15 -17.10
N GLN A 35 -23.14 -4.99 -17.36
CA GLN A 35 -23.32 -6.26 -16.63
C GLN A 35 -22.25 -7.31 -16.94
N GLN A 36 -21.47 -7.15 -18.01
CA GLN A 36 -20.42 -8.11 -18.39
C GLN A 36 -19.05 -7.70 -17.86
N VAL A 37 -18.40 -8.59 -17.13
CA VAL A 37 -17.12 -8.37 -16.42
C VAL A 37 -15.96 -8.01 -17.36
N ASN A 38 -15.92 -8.60 -18.57
CA ASN A 38 -14.92 -8.29 -19.59
C ASN A 38 -15.04 -6.83 -20.08
N LEU A 39 -16.26 -6.37 -20.37
CA LEU A 39 -16.52 -5.01 -20.83
C LEU A 39 -16.31 -3.97 -19.72
N TRP A 40 -16.52 -4.40 -18.47
CA TRP A 40 -16.19 -3.59 -17.30
C TRP A 40 -14.69 -3.38 -17.20
N LEU A 41 -13.87 -4.45 -17.22
CA LEU A 41 -12.41 -4.34 -17.09
C LEU A 41 -11.81 -3.52 -18.23
N GLU A 42 -12.28 -3.71 -19.45
CA GLU A 42 -11.83 -2.92 -20.59
C GLU A 42 -12.19 -1.44 -20.42
N GLY A 43 -13.43 -1.15 -20.02
CA GLY A 43 -13.88 0.21 -19.75
C GLY A 43 -13.09 0.85 -18.60
N PHE A 44 -12.78 0.07 -17.58
CA PHE A 44 -12.02 0.52 -16.42
C PHE A 44 -10.59 0.90 -16.81
N VAL A 45 -9.92 0.08 -17.63
CA VAL A 45 -8.61 0.44 -18.19
C VAL A 45 -8.69 1.72 -19.04
N ASP A 46 -9.75 1.89 -19.84
CA ASP A 46 -9.95 3.13 -20.60
C ASP A 46 -10.17 4.33 -19.70
N PHE A 47 -10.88 4.17 -18.59
CA PHE A 47 -11.08 5.20 -17.59
C PHE A 47 -9.75 5.60 -16.94
N LEU A 48 -8.92 4.62 -16.52
CA LEU A 48 -7.59 4.88 -15.96
C LEU A 48 -6.64 5.54 -16.97
N ASN A 49 -6.71 5.15 -18.25
CA ASN A 49 -5.82 5.68 -19.29
C ASN A 49 -6.17 7.11 -19.74
N LYS A 50 -7.41 7.55 -19.53
CA LYS A 50 -7.93 8.86 -19.96
C LYS A 50 -7.88 9.89 -18.86
N ASN A 51 -7.95 9.47 -17.60
CA ASN A 51 -8.05 10.36 -16.46
C ASN A 51 -6.80 10.21 -15.60
N ASP A 52 -6.27 11.33 -15.11
CA ASP A 52 -5.21 11.29 -14.10
C ASP A 52 -5.84 10.95 -12.74
N VAL A 53 -5.95 9.65 -12.47
CA VAL A 53 -6.77 9.11 -11.37
C VAL A 53 -6.18 9.46 -10.00
N MET A 54 -4.91 9.88 -9.93
CA MET A 54 -4.24 10.34 -8.71
C MET A 54 -4.92 11.58 -8.09
N HIS A 55 -5.69 12.34 -8.88
CA HIS A 55 -6.36 13.57 -8.44
C HIS A 55 -7.88 13.46 -8.37
N ILE A 56 -8.45 12.28 -8.58
CA ILE A 56 -9.92 12.12 -8.54
C ILE A 56 -10.40 11.96 -7.10
N GLU A 57 -11.17 12.94 -6.62
CA GLU A 57 -11.85 12.86 -5.32
C GLU A 57 -13.08 11.95 -5.40
N LEU A 58 -12.85 10.63 -5.36
CA LEU A 58 -13.89 9.60 -5.49
C LEU A 58 -15.02 9.75 -4.48
N THR A 59 -14.73 10.20 -3.26
CA THR A 59 -15.74 10.44 -2.21
C THR A 59 -16.79 11.47 -2.65
N THR A 60 -16.34 12.58 -3.24
CA THR A 60 -17.22 13.64 -3.76
C THR A 60 -18.07 13.11 -4.91
N ILE A 61 -17.48 12.29 -5.79
CA ILE A 61 -18.21 11.64 -6.89
C ILE A 61 -19.34 10.74 -6.36
N PHE A 62 -19.06 9.89 -5.37
CA PHE A 62 -20.07 8.99 -4.82
C PHE A 62 -21.16 9.71 -4.02
N HIS A 63 -20.84 10.84 -3.38
CA HIS A 63 -21.85 11.69 -2.75
C HIS A 63 -22.84 12.29 -3.75
N ASP A 64 -22.41 12.53 -4.99
CA ASP A 64 -23.28 13.02 -6.05
C ASP A 64 -24.23 11.93 -6.61
N TRP A 65 -23.93 10.66 -6.34
CA TRP A 65 -24.75 9.53 -6.80
C TRP A 65 -26.02 9.39 -5.97
N LYS A 66 -27.10 8.95 -6.62
CA LYS A 66 -28.34 8.57 -5.93
C LYS A 66 -28.12 7.30 -5.11
N VAL A 67 -28.93 7.12 -4.07
CA VAL A 67 -28.87 5.95 -3.19
C VAL A 67 -29.06 4.65 -3.99
N GLU A 68 -29.93 4.65 -4.99
CA GLU A 68 -30.17 3.49 -5.87
C GLU A 68 -28.95 3.17 -6.74
N GLU A 69 -28.21 4.19 -7.17
CA GLU A 69 -26.98 4.04 -7.95
C GLU A 69 -25.87 3.46 -7.07
N GLN A 70 -25.70 3.98 -5.85
CA GLN A 70 -24.77 3.43 -4.86
C GLN A 70 -25.09 1.96 -4.55
N TYR A 71 -26.36 1.64 -4.28
CA TYR A 71 -26.82 0.28 -4.02
C TYR A 71 -26.50 -0.68 -5.18
N THR A 72 -26.75 -0.25 -6.42
CA THR A 72 -26.46 -1.06 -7.61
C THR A 72 -24.98 -1.41 -7.70
N VAL A 73 -24.09 -0.46 -7.40
CA VAL A 73 -22.64 -0.69 -7.47
C VAL A 73 -22.14 -1.54 -6.29
N LEU A 74 -22.68 -1.37 -5.09
CA LEU A 74 -22.39 -2.25 -3.95
C LEU A 74 -22.73 -3.72 -4.26
N HIS A 75 -23.90 -3.95 -4.84
CA HIS A 75 -24.32 -5.29 -5.26
C HIS A 75 -23.42 -5.83 -6.39
N TYR A 76 -22.90 -4.96 -7.27
CA TYR A 76 -21.96 -5.36 -8.31
C TYR A 76 -20.63 -5.88 -7.73
N PHE A 77 -20.08 -5.23 -6.71
CA PHE A 77 -18.88 -5.70 -5.99
C PHE A 77 -19.09 -7.06 -5.31
N SER A 78 -20.33 -7.36 -4.94
CA SER A 78 -20.72 -8.62 -4.30
C SER A 78 -21.01 -9.76 -5.29
N ASN A 79 -20.89 -9.51 -6.60
CA ASN A 79 -21.07 -10.52 -7.63
C ASN A 79 -19.87 -11.51 -7.61
N PRO A 80 -20.10 -12.83 -7.45
CA PRO A 80 -19.03 -13.83 -7.42
C PRO A 80 -18.14 -13.86 -8.68
N GLU A 81 -18.70 -13.58 -9.86
CA GLU A 81 -17.93 -13.52 -11.12
C GLU A 81 -16.98 -12.31 -11.13
N PHE A 82 -17.45 -11.17 -10.61
CA PHE A 82 -16.64 -9.97 -10.47
C PHE A 82 -15.55 -10.17 -9.41
N ALA A 83 -15.91 -10.70 -8.24
CA ALA A 83 -14.96 -11.03 -7.18
C ALA A 83 -13.89 -12.02 -7.67
N SER A 84 -14.28 -13.03 -8.46
CA SER A 84 -13.34 -13.97 -9.09
C SER A 84 -12.34 -13.27 -10.01
N LEU A 85 -12.76 -12.26 -10.78
CA LEU A 85 -11.85 -11.45 -11.59
C LEU A 85 -10.87 -10.68 -10.70
N VAL A 86 -11.35 -9.96 -9.69
CA VAL A 86 -10.51 -9.12 -8.83
C VAL A 86 -9.49 -9.98 -8.07
N ASN A 87 -9.92 -11.12 -7.54
CA ASN A 87 -9.04 -12.06 -6.87
C ASN A 87 -8.04 -12.72 -7.84
N ALA A 88 -8.41 -12.92 -9.11
CA ALA A 88 -7.45 -13.34 -10.13
C ALA A 88 -6.42 -12.24 -10.45
N ILE A 89 -6.81 -10.96 -10.50
CA ILE A 89 -5.86 -9.84 -10.65
C ILE A 89 -4.87 -9.84 -9.49
N PHE A 90 -5.37 -10.00 -8.26
CA PHE A 90 -4.54 -10.11 -7.07
C PHE A 90 -3.58 -11.31 -7.12
N PHE A 91 -4.06 -12.48 -7.54
CA PHE A 91 -3.22 -13.67 -7.71
C PHE A 91 -2.06 -13.41 -8.67
N TYR A 92 -2.33 -12.84 -9.85
CA TYR A 92 -1.29 -12.56 -10.84
C TYR A 92 -0.41 -11.37 -10.46
N LYS A 93 -0.85 -10.47 -9.58
CA LYS A 93 -0.01 -9.44 -8.96
C LYS A 93 1.09 -10.07 -8.09
N ILE A 94 0.77 -11.12 -7.33
CA ILE A 94 1.74 -11.85 -6.50
C ILE A 94 2.57 -12.83 -7.34
N HIS A 95 1.97 -13.40 -8.38
CA HIS A 95 2.58 -14.41 -9.27
C HIS A 95 2.51 -14.01 -10.75
N PRO A 96 3.19 -12.92 -11.18
CA PRO A 96 3.11 -12.42 -12.56
C PRO A 96 3.59 -13.44 -13.60
N GLU A 97 4.50 -14.34 -13.21
CA GLU A 97 5.01 -15.42 -14.04
C GLU A 97 3.93 -16.41 -14.47
N LYS A 98 2.87 -16.59 -13.66
CA LYS A 98 1.78 -17.53 -13.95
C LYS A 98 0.75 -16.98 -14.93
N LEU A 99 0.82 -15.68 -15.25
CA LEU A 99 -0.10 -15.04 -16.19
C LEU A 99 0.14 -15.50 -17.63
N PHE A 100 1.37 -15.91 -17.96
CA PHE A 100 1.78 -16.29 -19.32
C PHE A 100 2.24 -17.75 -19.36
N VAL A 101 1.97 -18.41 -20.48
CA VAL A 101 2.41 -19.80 -20.70
C VAL A 101 3.88 -19.85 -21.08
N ASP A 102 4.38 -18.81 -21.74
CA ASP A 102 5.76 -18.70 -22.20
C ASP A 102 6.66 -18.04 -21.15
N VAL A 103 7.95 -18.39 -21.18
CA VAL A 103 8.98 -17.74 -20.35
C VAL A 103 9.10 -16.28 -20.77
N ILE A 104 8.77 -15.37 -19.84
CA ILE A 104 8.81 -13.92 -20.05
C ILE A 104 10.06 -13.34 -19.39
N HIS A 105 10.70 -12.38 -20.05
CA HIS A 105 11.86 -11.66 -19.52
C HIS A 105 11.52 -10.99 -18.16
N PRO A 106 12.41 -11.04 -17.15
CA PRO A 106 12.15 -10.50 -15.82
C PRO A 106 11.63 -9.05 -15.80
N GLU A 107 12.18 -8.17 -16.64
CA GLU A 107 11.76 -6.77 -16.75
C GLU A 107 10.29 -6.62 -17.17
N LYS A 108 9.85 -7.47 -18.10
CA LYS A 108 8.47 -7.48 -18.56
C LYS A 108 7.54 -8.02 -17.46
N LEU A 109 8.01 -8.94 -16.62
CA LEU A 109 7.27 -9.39 -15.43
C LEU A 109 7.11 -8.25 -14.41
N VAL A 110 8.15 -7.45 -14.17
CA VAL A 110 8.07 -6.26 -13.30
C VAL A 110 7.04 -5.26 -13.84
N SER A 111 7.07 -4.97 -15.14
CA SER A 111 6.07 -4.08 -15.75
C SER A 111 4.64 -4.62 -15.62
N VAL A 112 4.45 -5.93 -15.81
CA VAL A 112 3.15 -6.60 -15.63
C VAL A 112 2.68 -6.49 -14.18
N GLN A 113 3.57 -6.78 -13.23
CA GLN A 113 3.28 -6.72 -11.80
C GLN A 113 2.85 -5.31 -11.39
N MET A 114 3.56 -4.27 -11.84
CA MET A 114 3.21 -2.88 -11.57
C MET A 114 1.82 -2.52 -12.10
N ARG A 115 1.51 -2.91 -13.34
CA ARG A 115 0.19 -2.65 -13.96
C ARG A 115 -0.94 -3.40 -13.23
N LEU A 116 -0.70 -4.63 -12.79
CA LEU A 116 -1.65 -5.39 -11.98
C LEU A 116 -1.85 -4.76 -10.60
N GLY A 117 -0.77 -4.25 -9.98
CA GLY A 117 -0.83 -3.48 -8.74
C GLY A 117 -1.71 -2.24 -8.87
N VAL A 118 -1.54 -1.47 -9.95
CA VAL A 118 -2.38 -0.30 -10.27
C VAL A 118 -3.86 -0.69 -10.39
N LEU A 119 -4.17 -1.74 -11.17
CA LEU A 119 -5.54 -2.19 -11.35
C LEU A 119 -6.19 -2.60 -10.03
N HIS A 120 -5.52 -3.46 -9.26
CA HIS A 120 -6.01 -3.95 -7.97
C HIS A 120 -6.22 -2.81 -6.97
N HIS A 121 -5.24 -1.91 -6.86
CA HIS A 121 -5.31 -0.75 -5.97
C HIS A 121 -6.52 0.15 -6.25
N TYR A 122 -6.75 0.51 -7.52
CA TYR A 122 -7.87 1.40 -7.85
C TYR A 122 -9.24 0.73 -7.70
N ILE A 123 -9.33 -0.58 -7.93
CA ILE A 123 -10.56 -1.35 -7.66
C ILE A 123 -10.89 -1.29 -6.17
N GLU A 124 -9.92 -1.57 -5.31
CA GLU A 124 -10.09 -1.46 -3.85
C GLU A 124 -10.46 -0.03 -3.42
N LEU A 125 -9.78 0.97 -3.97
CA LEU A 125 -10.03 2.37 -3.62
C LEU A 125 -11.46 2.77 -3.93
N ILE A 126 -11.97 2.41 -5.11
CA ILE A 126 -13.36 2.64 -5.53
C ILE A 126 -14.32 1.97 -4.55
N GLN A 127 -14.10 0.69 -4.21
CA GLN A 127 -14.96 -0.04 -3.28
C GLN A 127 -14.95 0.59 -1.88
N GLN A 128 -13.77 0.93 -1.35
CA GLN A 128 -13.61 1.50 0.00
C GLN A 128 -14.28 2.86 0.12
N GLN A 129 -14.13 3.74 -0.88
CA GLN A 129 -14.81 5.05 -0.85
C GLN A 129 -16.32 4.91 -1.03
N LEU A 130 -16.78 3.99 -1.89
CA LEU A 130 -18.19 3.71 -2.04
C LEU A 130 -18.81 3.18 -0.73
N HIS A 131 -18.16 2.23 -0.06
CA HIS A 131 -18.62 1.70 1.23
C HIS A 131 -18.75 2.81 2.29
N ARG A 132 -17.77 3.72 2.37
CA ARG A 132 -17.80 4.86 3.29
C ARG A 132 -19.00 5.76 3.05
N VAL A 133 -19.23 6.15 1.79
CA VAL A 133 -20.36 7.02 1.42
C VAL A 133 -21.70 6.32 1.60
N ALA A 134 -21.79 5.03 1.26
CA ALA A 134 -22.98 4.21 1.46
C ALA A 134 -23.39 4.14 2.94
N LEU A 135 -22.44 3.89 3.84
CA LEU A 135 -22.69 3.85 5.28
C LEU A 135 -23.22 5.19 5.81
N GLN A 136 -22.69 6.31 5.32
CA GLN A 136 -23.19 7.64 5.68
C GLN A 136 -24.64 7.89 5.20
N ASN A 137 -25.04 7.25 4.10
CA ASN A 137 -26.41 7.28 3.58
C ASN A 137 -27.32 6.18 4.16
N GLY A 138 -26.86 5.44 5.18
CA GLY A 138 -27.63 4.39 5.84
C GLY A 138 -27.76 3.09 5.05
N LEU A 139 -26.98 2.92 3.98
CA LEU A 139 -26.87 1.65 3.27
C LEU A 139 -25.85 0.74 3.97
N ILE A 140 -26.22 -0.52 4.13
CA ILE A 140 -25.32 -1.55 4.66
C ILE A 140 -24.67 -2.25 3.45
N PRO A 141 -23.34 -2.22 3.30
CA PRO A 141 -22.66 -2.96 2.26
C PRO A 141 -22.95 -4.47 2.38
N ASP A 142 -23.11 -5.12 1.24
CA ASP A 142 -23.18 -6.56 1.13
C ASP A 142 -21.82 -7.22 1.49
N ALA A 143 -21.74 -8.56 1.40
CA ALA A 143 -20.53 -9.30 1.73
C ALA A 143 -19.33 -8.89 0.86
N ASP A 144 -18.20 -8.60 1.51
CA ASP A 144 -16.94 -8.29 0.84
C ASP A 144 -16.19 -9.58 0.49
N TYR A 145 -16.07 -9.85 -0.81
CA TYR A 145 -15.37 -11.02 -1.35
C TYR A 145 -13.95 -10.70 -1.85
N LEU A 146 -13.50 -9.45 -1.74
CA LEU A 146 -12.23 -8.99 -2.30
C LEU A 146 -11.09 -9.18 -1.30
N LEU A 147 -9.93 -9.55 -1.83
CA LEU A 147 -8.68 -9.60 -1.07
C LEU A 147 -8.03 -8.23 -1.05
N HIS A 148 -7.77 -7.70 0.16
CA HIS A 148 -7.21 -6.36 0.40
C HIS A 148 -5.74 -6.36 0.85
N ASP A 149 -5.13 -7.55 0.91
CA ASP A 149 -3.76 -7.72 1.36
C ASP A 149 -2.75 -7.55 0.22
N GLU A 150 -1.45 -7.61 0.53
CA GLU A 150 -0.37 -7.65 -0.47
C GLU A 150 0.13 -9.08 -0.71
N GLU A 151 -0.19 -10.02 0.19
CA GLU A 151 0.26 -11.41 0.18
C GLU A 151 -0.89 -12.35 0.62
N LEU A 152 -0.81 -13.63 0.23
CA LEU A 152 -1.76 -14.66 0.67
C LEU A 152 -1.23 -15.41 1.90
N PRO A 153 -2.05 -15.63 2.94
CA PRO A 153 -1.69 -16.50 4.05
C PRO A 153 -1.35 -17.93 3.58
N GLN A 154 -0.41 -18.58 4.27
CA GLN A 154 -0.04 -19.96 3.98
C GLN A 154 -1.25 -20.91 4.05
N GLY A 155 -1.36 -21.79 3.05
CA GLY A 155 -2.45 -22.78 2.96
C GLY A 155 -3.71 -22.27 2.23
N ILE A 156 -3.79 -20.98 1.89
CA ILE A 156 -4.88 -20.43 1.07
C ILE A 156 -4.49 -20.49 -0.41
N ILE A 157 -5.39 -21.01 -1.24
CA ILE A 157 -5.22 -21.12 -2.69
C ILE A 157 -6.39 -20.41 -3.36
N ILE A 158 -6.09 -19.51 -4.31
CA ILE A 158 -7.11 -18.89 -5.15
C ILE A 158 -7.42 -19.84 -6.30
N GLU A 159 -8.69 -20.20 -6.46
CA GLU A 159 -9.17 -20.91 -7.63
C GLU A 159 -9.19 -19.96 -8.83
N ILE A 160 -8.32 -20.21 -9.81
CA ILE A 160 -8.14 -19.34 -10.97
C ILE A 160 -9.07 -19.78 -12.09
N ASN A 161 -9.92 -18.87 -12.54
CA ASN A 161 -10.68 -19.05 -13.76
C ASN A 161 -9.82 -18.67 -14.98
N GLU A 162 -9.58 -19.62 -15.89
CA GLU A 162 -8.81 -19.39 -17.12
C GLU A 162 -9.40 -18.29 -18.01
N LYS A 163 -10.72 -18.06 -17.95
CA LYS A 163 -11.35 -16.95 -18.67
C LYS A 163 -10.83 -15.59 -18.18
N CYS A 164 -10.57 -15.45 -16.88
CA CYS A 164 -10.01 -14.23 -16.29
C CYS A 164 -8.57 -14.00 -16.76
N ARG A 165 -7.78 -15.06 -16.99
CA ARG A 165 -6.40 -14.95 -17.49
C ARG A 165 -6.33 -14.14 -18.80
N GLN A 166 -7.16 -14.49 -19.78
CA GLN A 166 -7.18 -13.81 -21.08
C GLN A 166 -7.63 -12.35 -20.96
N MET A 167 -8.65 -12.07 -20.13
CA MET A 167 -9.13 -10.72 -19.86
C MET A 167 -8.05 -9.84 -19.23
N ILE A 168 -7.35 -10.38 -18.23
CA ILE A 168 -6.27 -9.68 -17.50
C ILE A 168 -5.10 -9.41 -18.44
N GLN A 169 -4.70 -10.37 -19.27
CA GLN A 169 -3.65 -10.17 -20.28
C GLN A 169 -3.99 -9.01 -21.23
N ALA A 170 -5.23 -8.92 -21.70
CA ALA A 170 -5.67 -7.82 -22.56
C ALA A 170 -5.64 -6.47 -21.82
N ALA A 171 -6.12 -6.44 -20.57
CA ALA A 171 -6.13 -5.25 -19.73
C ALA A 171 -4.71 -4.71 -19.46
N VAL A 172 -3.78 -5.58 -19.06
CA VAL A 172 -2.39 -5.22 -18.78
C VAL A 172 -1.69 -4.68 -20.04
N LYS A 173 -1.94 -5.26 -21.22
CA LYS A 173 -1.40 -4.75 -22.49
C LYS A 173 -1.93 -3.35 -22.83
N LYS A 174 -3.20 -3.08 -22.54
CA LYS A 174 -3.89 -1.82 -22.87
C LYS A 174 -3.59 -0.69 -21.87
N LEU A 175 -3.26 -1.01 -20.62
CA LEU A 175 -2.92 -0.01 -19.60
C LEU A 175 -1.59 0.71 -19.95
N LYS A 176 -1.61 2.04 -20.01
CA LYS A 176 -0.44 2.86 -20.34
C LYS A 176 0.59 2.83 -19.19
N ALA A 177 1.88 2.74 -19.54
CA ALA A 177 2.97 2.71 -18.56
C ALA A 177 3.05 4.00 -17.70
N ASN A 178 2.58 5.14 -18.21
CA ASN A 178 2.57 6.41 -17.48
C ASN A 178 1.52 6.45 -16.35
N VAL A 179 0.60 5.48 -16.30
CA VAL A 179 -0.20 5.21 -15.09
C VAL A 179 0.68 4.40 -14.13
N SER A 180 1.86 4.93 -13.84
CA SER A 180 2.73 4.39 -12.82
C SER A 180 2.27 4.98 -11.50
N LEU A 181 2.30 4.17 -10.43
CA LEU A 181 2.30 4.67 -9.05
C LEU A 181 3.62 5.42 -8.73
N SER A 182 4.20 6.08 -9.74
CA SER A 182 5.37 6.92 -9.63
C SER A 182 4.99 8.13 -8.81
N GLN A 183 5.25 7.97 -7.52
CA GLN A 183 5.48 8.95 -6.48
C GLN A 183 6.23 10.16 -7.03
N GLU A 184 5.53 11.07 -7.68
CA GLU A 184 6.06 12.40 -7.97
C GLU A 184 5.31 13.42 -7.10
N LYS A 185 5.97 13.76 -5.97
CA LYS A 185 5.83 15.01 -5.19
C LYS A 185 4.72 15.12 -4.12
N GLN A 186 4.48 14.05 -3.37
CA GLN A 186 3.97 14.13 -1.97
C GLN A 186 4.92 13.41 -0.97
N GLY A 187 6.21 13.35 -1.32
CA GLY A 187 7.22 12.35 -0.87
C GLY A 187 7.74 12.40 0.58
N ALA A 188 6.88 12.60 1.58
CA ALA A 188 7.24 12.48 2.99
C ALA A 188 6.10 11.89 3.83
N ILE A 189 4.88 12.39 3.61
CA ILE A 189 3.68 11.95 4.33
C ILE A 189 3.21 10.58 3.82
N ASP A 190 3.35 10.31 2.51
CA ASP A 190 2.94 9.04 1.91
C ASP A 190 3.74 7.85 2.47
N TYR A 191 5.04 8.03 2.73
CA TYR A 191 5.85 6.99 3.36
C TYR A 191 5.40 6.67 4.79
N LEU A 192 4.91 7.66 5.54
CA LEU A 192 4.32 7.43 6.87
C LEU A 192 2.95 6.75 6.77
N GLN A 193 2.20 6.98 5.69
CA GLN A 193 0.96 6.24 5.43
C GLN A 193 1.25 4.76 5.18
N ASP A 194 2.36 4.42 4.50
CA ASP A 194 2.74 3.03 4.28
C ASP A 194 3.05 2.28 5.58
N LEU A 195 3.62 2.97 6.58
CA LEU A 195 3.75 2.42 7.95
C LEU A 195 2.38 2.12 8.56
N LYS A 196 1.41 3.04 8.46
CA LYS A 196 0.04 2.84 8.97
C LYS A 196 -0.66 1.68 8.24
N ARG A 197 -0.40 1.50 6.94
CA ARG A 197 -1.01 0.41 6.15
C ARG A 197 -0.59 -0.97 6.62
N ALA A 198 0.56 -1.13 7.28
CA ALA A 198 0.95 -2.40 7.90
C ALA A 198 0.01 -2.84 9.04
N TYR A 199 -0.85 -1.95 9.54
CA TYR A 199 -1.80 -2.19 10.62
C TYR A 199 -3.26 -2.15 10.15
N LYS A 200 -3.50 -1.98 8.84
CA LYS A 200 -4.86 -1.90 8.30
C LYS A 200 -5.51 -3.30 8.38
N PHE A 201 -6.58 -3.43 9.16
CA PHE A 201 -7.32 -4.67 9.47
C PHE A 201 -6.60 -5.67 10.37
N SER A 202 -5.39 -6.10 9.98
CA SER A 202 -4.54 -6.99 10.79
C SER A 202 -3.07 -6.65 10.58
N PHE A 203 -2.25 -6.87 11.61
CA PHE A 203 -0.83 -6.60 11.52
C PHE A 203 -0.13 -7.46 10.45
N ASN A 204 0.56 -6.81 9.51
CA ASN A 204 1.38 -7.46 8.49
C ASN A 204 2.87 -7.08 8.69
N PRO A 205 3.70 -8.02 9.20
CA PRO A 205 5.11 -7.75 9.50
C PRO A 205 5.96 -7.51 8.24
N ASN A 206 5.65 -8.18 7.12
CA ASN A 206 6.36 -7.99 5.86
C ASN A 206 6.17 -6.56 5.34
N ARG A 207 4.93 -6.07 5.38
CA ARG A 207 4.60 -4.71 4.94
C ARG A 207 5.27 -3.65 5.81
N LEU A 208 5.33 -3.87 7.12
CA LEU A 208 6.03 -2.97 8.02
C LEU A 208 7.52 -2.91 7.67
N ILE A 209 8.17 -4.07 7.53
CA ILE A 209 9.59 -4.17 7.20
C ILE A 209 9.86 -3.49 5.85
N ASP A 210 9.07 -3.77 4.83
CA ASP A 210 9.23 -3.16 3.51
C ASP A 210 9.12 -1.65 3.56
N ALA A 211 8.08 -1.13 4.23
CA ALA A 211 7.89 0.31 4.38
C ALA A 211 9.08 0.98 5.09
N VAL A 212 9.60 0.35 6.15
CA VAL A 212 10.76 0.84 6.90
C VAL A 212 12.04 0.79 6.07
N MET A 213 12.27 -0.29 5.32
CA MET A 213 13.47 -0.42 4.48
C MET A 213 13.44 0.57 3.30
N VAL A 214 12.28 0.78 2.68
CA VAL A 214 12.08 1.81 1.63
C VAL A 214 12.30 3.21 2.20
N LEU A 215 11.75 3.50 3.39
CA LEU A 215 12.02 4.75 4.11
C LEU A 215 13.51 4.96 4.35
N GLN A 216 14.21 3.91 4.79
CA GLN A 216 15.65 3.98 5.04
C GLN A 216 16.44 4.28 3.78
N GLN A 217 16.13 3.60 2.67
CA GLN A 217 16.77 3.83 1.38
C GLN A 217 16.49 5.22 0.82
N ASN A 218 15.27 5.72 0.93
CA ASN A 218 14.88 7.01 0.37
C ASN A 218 15.38 8.22 1.18
N LEU A 219 15.55 8.07 2.49
CA LEU A 219 15.98 9.16 3.37
C LEU A 219 17.50 9.25 3.53
N LEU A 220 18.23 8.19 3.19
CA LEU A 220 19.69 8.13 3.27
C LEU A 220 20.28 8.14 1.87
N PRO A 221 20.88 9.26 1.41
CA PRO A 221 21.66 9.23 0.17
C PRO A 221 22.87 8.29 0.36
N GLU A 222 23.37 7.73 -0.74
CA GLU A 222 24.60 6.94 -0.74
C GLU A 222 25.71 7.75 -0.04
N ILE A 223 26.31 7.14 0.98
CA ILE A 223 27.62 7.41 1.62
C ILE A 223 27.56 7.63 3.14
N VAL A 224 28.43 6.84 3.82
CA VAL A 224 28.82 6.72 5.24
C VAL A 224 28.01 5.75 6.10
N GLU A 225 28.47 4.48 6.12
CA GLU A 225 27.96 3.40 6.99
C GLU A 225 28.02 3.72 8.50
N GLU A 226 29.02 4.50 8.95
CA GLU A 226 29.31 4.67 10.39
C GLU A 226 28.28 5.52 11.16
N GLN A 227 27.38 6.26 10.50
CA GLN A 227 26.35 7.08 11.16
C GLN A 227 24.93 6.84 10.63
N ARG A 228 24.75 5.77 9.84
CA ARG A 228 23.52 5.50 9.09
C ARG A 228 22.27 5.50 9.97
N SER A 229 22.31 4.80 11.12
CA SER A 229 21.19 4.69 12.05
C SER A 229 20.82 6.02 12.70
N THR A 230 21.81 6.80 13.14
CA THR A 230 21.59 8.12 13.78
C THR A 230 20.98 9.11 12.79
N VAL A 231 21.55 9.20 11.58
CA VAL A 231 21.04 10.10 10.54
C VAL A 231 19.63 9.69 10.14
N PHE A 232 19.36 8.39 10.01
CA PHE A 232 18.02 7.90 9.69
C PHE A 232 17.01 8.26 10.78
N GLN A 233 17.36 8.08 12.06
CA GLN A 233 16.51 8.45 13.19
C GLN A 233 16.19 9.96 13.19
N GLU A 234 17.19 10.83 12.97
CA GLU A 234 16.98 12.28 12.88
C GLU A 234 16.03 12.66 11.73
N LYS A 235 16.19 12.03 10.56
CA LYS A 235 15.28 12.23 9.41
C LYS A 235 13.86 11.77 9.74
N MET A 236 13.70 10.64 10.43
CA MET A 236 12.41 10.15 10.88
C MET A 236 11.74 11.11 11.89
N VAL A 237 12.48 11.70 12.82
CA VAL A 237 11.95 12.73 13.73
C VAL A 237 11.41 13.93 12.95
N VAL A 238 12.12 14.38 11.91
CA VAL A 238 11.67 15.48 11.03
C VAL A 238 10.40 15.10 10.27
N LEU A 239 10.26 13.84 9.84
CA LEU A 239 9.04 13.35 9.21
C LEU A 239 7.86 13.35 10.20
N TYR A 240 8.03 12.80 11.40
CA TYR A 240 6.96 12.77 12.41
C TYR A 240 6.53 14.16 12.87
N ARG A 241 7.44 15.16 12.84
CA ARG A 241 7.09 16.56 13.12
C ARG A 241 5.98 17.11 12.20
N GLN A 242 5.85 16.57 11.00
CA GLN A 242 4.83 17.00 10.03
C GLN A 242 3.43 16.47 10.36
N LEU A 243 3.31 15.46 11.23
CA LEU A 243 2.04 14.89 11.65
C LEU A 243 1.41 15.67 12.80
N SER A 244 0.08 15.62 12.92
CA SER A 244 -0.62 16.08 14.11
C SER A 244 -0.29 15.21 15.34
N THR A 245 -0.50 15.74 16.54
CA THR A 245 -0.20 14.99 17.78
C THR A 245 -1.05 13.73 17.90
N THR A 246 -2.30 13.79 17.45
CA THR A 246 -3.19 12.63 17.38
C THR A 246 -2.62 11.55 16.47
N GLU A 247 -2.14 11.90 15.28
CA GLU A 247 -1.57 10.92 14.36
C GLU A 247 -0.27 10.27 14.88
N CYS A 248 0.55 11.02 15.62
CA CYS A 248 1.72 10.45 16.30
C CYS A 248 1.31 9.49 17.43
N LEU A 249 0.26 9.81 18.18
CA LEU A 249 -0.29 8.93 19.21
C LEU A 249 -0.90 7.65 18.61
N ASP A 250 -1.61 7.76 17.49
CA ASP A 250 -2.16 6.61 16.77
C ASP A 250 -1.03 5.67 16.31
N LEU A 251 0.03 6.23 15.70
CA LEU A 251 1.21 5.46 15.31
C LEU A 251 1.92 4.81 16.50
N TYR A 252 2.00 5.51 17.63
CA TYR A 252 2.57 4.94 18.85
C TYR A 252 1.72 3.77 19.35
N GLY A 253 0.39 3.89 19.31
CA GLY A 253 -0.53 2.80 19.63
C GLY A 253 -0.30 1.57 18.75
N TYR A 254 -0.10 1.75 17.44
CA TYR A 254 0.22 0.66 16.53
C TYR A 254 1.56 -0.01 16.85
N PHE A 255 2.61 0.78 17.13
CA PHE A 255 3.92 0.24 17.47
C PHE A 255 3.98 -0.41 18.86
N ALA A 256 3.17 0.06 19.81
CA ALA A 256 3.09 -0.47 21.16
C ALA A 256 2.25 -1.75 21.29
N ASN A 257 1.55 -2.17 20.23
CA ASN A 257 0.80 -3.42 20.21
C ASN A 257 1.74 -4.65 20.35
N ASP A 258 1.24 -5.72 20.97
CA ASP A 258 1.92 -6.99 21.16
C ASP A 258 2.45 -7.57 19.84
N ASP A 259 1.72 -7.41 18.73
CA ASP A 259 2.14 -7.91 17.41
C ASP A 259 3.50 -7.33 16.97
N THR A 260 3.63 -6.01 17.03
CA THR A 260 4.88 -5.29 16.71
C THR A 260 5.97 -5.60 17.72
N ARG A 261 5.60 -5.67 19.01
CA ARG A 261 6.55 -6.01 20.09
C ARG A 261 7.11 -7.42 19.92
N TYR A 262 6.29 -8.38 19.50
CA TYR A 262 6.71 -9.74 19.21
C TYR A 262 7.61 -9.81 17.98
N LEU A 263 7.33 -9.02 16.94
CA LEU A 263 8.22 -8.89 15.79
C LEU A 263 9.59 -8.35 16.23
N LEU A 264 9.63 -7.20 16.90
CA LEU A 264 10.86 -6.57 17.38
C LEU A 264 11.64 -7.49 18.33
N TYR A 265 10.96 -8.16 19.26
CA TYR A 265 11.58 -9.16 20.15
C TYR A 265 12.20 -10.32 19.37
N THR A 266 11.50 -10.81 18.33
CA THR A 266 11.99 -11.91 17.49
C THR A 266 13.31 -11.51 16.81
N PHE A 267 13.32 -10.36 16.16
CA PHE A 267 14.52 -9.82 15.52
C PHE A 267 15.64 -9.57 16.54
N PHE A 268 15.34 -8.91 17.66
CA PHE A 268 16.30 -8.65 18.73
C PHE A 268 16.94 -9.93 19.30
N LYS A 269 16.14 -10.98 19.55
CA LYS A 269 16.67 -12.25 20.05
C LYS A 269 17.64 -12.89 19.05
N ILE A 270 17.37 -12.78 17.75
CA ILE A 270 18.25 -13.29 16.70
C ILE A 270 19.55 -12.46 16.63
N THR A 271 19.47 -11.13 16.70
CA THR A 271 20.65 -10.26 16.66
C THR A 271 21.59 -10.51 17.84
N GLN A 272 21.05 -10.86 19.01
CA GLN A 272 21.80 -11.26 20.21
C GLN A 272 22.36 -12.69 20.15
N GLY A 273 22.22 -13.39 19.03
CA GLY A 273 22.73 -14.76 18.87
C GLY A 273 21.81 -15.85 19.42
N GLY A 274 20.59 -15.51 19.85
CA GLY A 274 19.57 -16.47 20.19
C GLY A 274 19.10 -17.26 18.98
N THR A 275 18.61 -18.48 19.23
CA THR A 275 18.07 -19.37 18.21
C THR A 275 16.62 -19.72 18.51
N PHE A 276 15.90 -20.17 17.50
CA PHE A 276 14.57 -20.75 17.62
C PHE A 276 14.55 -22.13 16.97
N ASP A 277 13.69 -23.03 17.46
CA ASP A 277 13.62 -24.42 16.97
C ASP A 277 13.27 -24.53 15.49
N TRP A 278 12.53 -23.55 14.96
CA TRP A 278 12.12 -23.49 13.55
C TRP A 278 13.16 -22.83 12.64
N MET A 279 14.22 -22.24 13.20
CA MET A 279 15.13 -21.36 12.46
C MET A 279 16.39 -22.11 12.02
N PRO A 280 16.79 -22.04 10.74
CA PRO A 280 18.04 -22.62 10.28
C PRO A 280 19.26 -21.87 10.83
N SER A 281 20.42 -22.51 10.80
CA SER A 281 21.68 -21.85 11.14
C SER A 281 21.99 -20.72 10.15
N LEU A 282 22.11 -19.49 10.66
CA LEU A 282 22.39 -18.31 9.84
C LEU A 282 23.85 -18.23 9.39
N ASN A 283 24.06 -17.92 8.11
CA ASN A 283 25.36 -17.43 7.65
C ASN A 283 25.57 -15.95 8.02
N ARG A 284 26.79 -15.44 7.76
CA ARG A 284 27.18 -14.07 8.12
C ARG A 284 26.30 -13.01 7.46
N GLU A 285 25.99 -13.19 6.18
CA GLU A 285 25.22 -12.24 5.38
C GLU A 285 23.76 -12.18 5.81
N GLU A 286 23.14 -13.33 6.09
CA GLU A 286 21.78 -13.41 6.65
C GLU A 286 21.69 -12.78 8.03
N ARG A 287 22.71 -13.00 8.88
CA ARG A 287 22.79 -12.36 10.19
C ARG A 287 22.90 -10.84 10.07
N MET A 288 23.69 -10.34 9.12
CA MET A 288 23.80 -8.91 8.86
C MET A 288 22.47 -8.31 8.39
N ALA A 289 21.75 -8.99 7.48
CA ALA A 289 20.44 -8.54 7.01
C ALA A 289 19.42 -8.42 8.16
N VAL A 290 19.40 -9.40 9.07
CA VAL A 290 18.52 -9.37 10.25
C VAL A 290 18.88 -8.21 11.19
N VAL A 291 20.18 -7.94 11.40
CA VAL A 291 20.64 -6.80 12.20
C VAL A 291 20.23 -5.48 11.57
N GLU A 292 20.45 -5.30 10.27
CA GLU A 292 20.12 -4.05 9.56
C GLU A 292 18.62 -3.76 9.62
N VAL A 293 17.77 -4.77 9.38
CA VAL A 293 16.31 -4.62 9.48
C VAL A 293 15.89 -4.30 10.93
N PHE A 294 16.48 -4.97 11.92
CA PHE A 294 16.19 -4.69 13.33
C PHE A 294 16.54 -3.25 13.72
N ASP A 295 17.72 -2.78 13.32
CA ASP A 295 18.19 -1.43 13.62
C ASP A 295 17.29 -0.40 12.94
N ALA A 296 16.89 -0.63 11.68
CA ALA A 296 15.98 0.25 10.95
C ALA A 296 14.61 0.35 11.63
N LEU A 297 14.01 -0.80 12.01
CA LEU A 297 12.75 -0.85 12.74
C LEU A 297 12.83 -0.11 14.07
N SER A 298 13.91 -0.34 14.83
CA SER A 298 14.15 0.32 16.11
C SER A 298 14.29 1.84 15.94
N CYS A 299 15.02 2.30 14.93
CA CYS A 299 15.18 3.73 14.63
C CYS A 299 13.82 4.42 14.38
N VAL A 300 12.94 3.80 13.60
CA VAL A 300 11.60 4.33 13.29
C VAL A 300 10.76 4.46 14.55
N VAL A 301 10.76 3.43 15.39
CA VAL A 301 9.96 3.39 16.62
C VAL A 301 10.50 4.37 17.68
N GLU A 302 11.82 4.46 17.84
CA GLU A 302 12.47 5.39 18.77
C GLU A 302 12.33 6.85 18.33
N ALA A 303 12.44 7.14 17.03
CA ALA A 303 12.22 8.48 16.48
C ALA A 303 10.83 9.01 16.83
N LEU A 304 9.80 8.16 16.83
CA LEU A 304 8.45 8.55 17.24
C LEU A 304 8.40 8.92 18.72
N CYS A 305 9.07 8.18 19.60
CA CYS A 305 9.17 8.53 21.02
C CYS A 305 9.88 9.86 21.24
N ILE A 306 10.95 10.13 20.49
CA ILE A 306 11.66 11.41 20.53
C ILE A 306 10.72 12.56 20.13
N GLU A 307 9.97 12.40 19.05
CA GLU A 307 9.04 13.43 18.60
C GLU A 307 7.86 13.64 19.57
N LEU A 308 7.31 12.57 20.15
CA LEU A 308 6.29 12.70 21.19
C LEU A 308 6.83 13.42 22.44
N LYS A 309 8.07 13.14 22.83
CA LYS A 309 8.76 13.86 23.92
C LYS A 309 8.95 15.34 23.59
N ASN A 310 9.29 15.69 22.34
CA ASN A 310 9.37 17.08 21.88
C ASN A 310 8.01 17.81 21.98
N ARG A 311 6.90 17.06 21.96
CA ARG A 311 5.54 17.56 22.17
C ARG A 311 5.10 17.50 23.64
N HIS A 312 6.04 17.29 24.57
CA HIS A 312 5.80 17.15 26.01
C HIS A 312 4.93 15.95 26.41
N LEU A 313 4.91 14.90 25.58
CA LEU A 313 4.26 13.62 25.90
C LEU A 313 5.32 12.59 26.28
N LEU A 314 5.20 12.03 27.47
CA LEU A 314 6.06 10.95 27.92
C LEU A 314 5.50 9.62 27.45
N THR A 315 6.36 8.80 26.83
CA THR A 315 6.03 7.46 26.39
C THR A 315 6.88 6.44 27.13
N GLU A 316 6.36 5.24 27.35
CA GLU A 316 7.20 4.13 27.79
C GLU A 316 8.19 3.77 26.68
N THR A 317 9.43 3.49 27.05
CA THR A 317 10.44 2.97 26.13
C THR A 317 10.06 1.54 25.74
N TYR A 318 10.25 1.20 24.47
CA TYR A 318 10.07 -0.17 23.99
C TYR A 318 11.13 -1.08 24.62
N MET A 319 10.72 -1.85 25.63
CA MET A 319 11.61 -2.76 26.37
C MET A 319 11.59 -4.16 25.75
N TYR A 320 12.78 -4.67 25.40
CA TYR A 320 12.99 -6.02 24.86
C TYR A 320 13.60 -6.91 25.95
N ASP A 321 12.76 -7.56 26.76
CA ASP A 321 13.23 -8.39 27.88
C ASP A 321 13.57 -9.82 27.42
N LEU A 322 14.86 -10.11 27.27
CA LEU A 322 15.38 -11.45 26.92
C LEU A 322 15.09 -12.51 27.99
N ALA A 323 14.81 -12.10 29.24
CA ALA A 323 14.50 -13.03 30.32
C ALA A 323 13.07 -13.59 30.24
N LYS A 324 12.21 -13.03 29.37
CA LYS A 324 10.87 -13.57 29.14
C LYS A 324 10.96 -14.90 28.37
N PRO A 325 10.40 -16.00 28.91
CA PRO A 325 10.42 -17.29 28.25
C PRO A 325 9.60 -17.25 26.96
N ASN A 326 10.13 -17.95 25.94
CA ASN A 326 9.58 -18.21 24.60
C ASN A 326 8.18 -17.62 24.36
N ILE A 327 8.16 -16.36 23.94
CA ILE A 327 6.99 -15.76 23.31
C ILE A 327 6.61 -16.66 22.13
N ASN A 328 5.33 -17.05 22.04
CA ASN A 328 4.85 -17.86 20.93
C ASN A 328 4.86 -16.98 19.67
N ILE A 329 5.93 -17.10 18.88
CA ILE A 329 6.07 -16.35 17.63
C ILE A 329 5.10 -16.96 16.62
N GLY A 330 4.06 -16.21 16.25
CA GLY A 330 3.11 -16.59 15.22
C GLY A 330 3.78 -16.75 13.85
N ASN A 331 3.17 -17.55 12.97
CA ASN A 331 3.67 -17.82 11.62
C ASN A 331 4.02 -16.54 10.82
N PRO A 332 3.25 -15.43 10.88
CA PRO A 332 3.58 -14.22 10.11
C PRO A 332 4.96 -13.64 10.44
N ASN A 333 5.33 -13.63 11.73
CA ASN A 333 6.64 -13.12 12.16
C ASN A 333 7.78 -14.06 11.78
N ARG A 334 7.53 -15.38 11.75
CA ARG A 334 8.51 -16.37 11.27
C ARG A 334 8.78 -16.19 9.78
N ASP A 335 7.70 -16.06 9.01
CA ASP A 335 7.76 -15.86 7.55
C ASP A 335 8.49 -14.55 7.21
N ALA A 336 8.27 -13.50 7.99
CA ALA A 336 8.99 -12.24 7.86
C ALA A 336 10.50 -12.40 8.06
N VAL A 337 10.93 -13.17 9.07
CA VAL A 337 12.36 -13.48 9.28
C VAL A 337 12.92 -14.23 8.07
N PHE A 338 12.21 -15.25 7.56
CA PHE A 338 12.62 -15.99 6.35
C PHE A 338 12.75 -15.08 5.12
N ARG A 339 11.80 -14.17 4.95
CA ARG A 339 11.80 -13.21 3.85
C ARG A 339 12.97 -12.24 3.96
N VAL A 340 13.26 -11.74 5.16
CA VAL A 340 14.41 -10.85 5.39
C VAL A 340 15.72 -11.52 5.00
N MET A 341 15.93 -12.77 5.43
CA MET A 341 17.12 -13.55 5.09
C MET A 341 17.29 -13.75 3.59
N LYS A 342 16.18 -13.80 2.84
CA LYS A 342 16.17 -14.01 1.40
C LYS A 342 16.34 -12.72 0.59
N ILE A 343 15.68 -11.65 0.99
CA ILE A 343 15.53 -10.41 0.20
C ILE A 343 16.58 -9.36 0.56
N TYR A 344 16.81 -9.13 1.85
CA TYR A 344 17.71 -8.07 2.32
C TYR A 344 19.14 -8.56 2.56
N LYS A 345 19.46 -9.75 2.06
CA LYS A 345 20.83 -10.26 2.07
C LYS A 345 21.71 -9.31 1.25
N PRO A 346 22.84 -8.82 1.78
CA PRO A 346 23.78 -8.01 1.01
C PRO A 346 24.21 -8.82 -0.22
N THR A 347 23.67 -8.45 -1.38
CA THR A 347 24.07 -9.03 -2.65
C THR A 347 25.14 -8.11 -3.19
N ASN A 348 26.25 -8.64 -3.71
CA ASN A 348 27.26 -7.81 -4.37
C ASN A 348 26.55 -6.99 -5.46
N VAL A 349 26.31 -5.72 -5.17
CA VAL A 349 25.59 -4.81 -6.08
C VAL A 349 26.48 -4.67 -7.31
N ILE A 350 26.01 -5.20 -8.44
CA ILE A 350 26.58 -4.83 -9.73
C ILE A 350 26.26 -3.33 -9.86
N PRO A 351 27.27 -2.45 -9.98
CA PRO A 351 27.04 -1.01 -10.02
C PRO A 351 26.02 -0.65 -11.10
N SER A 352 25.08 0.25 -10.79
CA SER A 352 24.06 0.75 -11.72
C SER A 352 24.65 1.13 -13.08
N ASP A 353 25.86 1.70 -13.06
CA ASP A 353 26.63 2.11 -14.23
C ASP A 353 26.93 0.95 -15.20
N VAL A 354 27.12 -0.28 -14.70
CA VAL A 354 27.40 -1.46 -15.52
C VAL A 354 26.12 -1.97 -16.18
N ILE A 355 24.99 -1.88 -15.49
CA ILE A 355 23.67 -2.22 -16.04
C ILE A 355 23.27 -1.19 -17.11
N GLU A 356 23.50 0.10 -16.86
CA GLU A 356 23.22 1.17 -17.81
C GLU A 356 24.14 1.11 -19.04
N GLN A 357 25.41 0.73 -18.87
CA GLN A 357 26.32 0.42 -19.98
C GLN A 357 25.87 -0.82 -20.77
N LEU A 358 25.32 -1.84 -20.11
CA LEU A 358 24.72 -3.01 -20.77
C LEU A 358 23.49 -2.61 -21.60
N PHE A 359 22.60 -1.78 -21.06
CA PHE A 359 21.46 -1.22 -21.80
C PHE A 359 21.91 -0.41 -23.03
N GLN A 360 22.87 0.50 -22.88
CA GLN A 360 23.41 1.28 -23.99
C GLN A 360 24.09 0.40 -25.05
N SER A 361 24.74 -0.70 -24.65
CA SER A 361 25.39 -1.62 -25.59
C SER A 361 24.39 -2.43 -26.42
N ILE A 362 23.22 -2.74 -25.86
CA ILE A 362 22.15 -3.46 -26.55
C ILE A 362 21.41 -2.52 -27.50
N GLU A 363 21.17 -1.27 -27.11
CA GLU A 363 20.55 -0.24 -27.97
C GLU A 363 21.45 0.21 -29.12
N ALA A 364 22.78 0.09 -28.98
CA ALA A 364 23.74 0.37 -30.04
C ALA A 364 23.88 -0.76 -31.07
N THR A 365 23.24 -1.90 -30.84
CA THR A 365 23.26 -3.04 -31.75
C THR A 365 21.91 -3.18 -32.46
N ASP A 366 21.59 -2.21 -33.32
CA ASP A 366 20.64 -2.31 -34.43
C ASP A 366 21.29 -1.79 -35.72
#